data_AF-A0A6G3XG75-F1
#
_entry.id   AF-A0A6G3XG75-F1
#
_cell.length_a   1.000
_cell.length_b   1.000
_cell.length_c   1.000
_cell.angle_alpha   90.00
_cell.angle_beta   90.00
_cell.angle_gamma   90.00
#
_symmetry.space_group_name_H-M   'P 1'
#
loop_
_entity.id
_entity.type
_entity.pdbx_description
1 polymer ?
#
loop_
_entity_poly.entity_id
_entity_poly.type
_entity_poly.pdbx_seq_one_letter_code
_entity_poly.pdbx_strand_id
1 'polypeptide(L)'
;MVTVGAVGIIGIVLWAAFGKDTFESASDAALPWVLGNFAWLFVIAADVFLVLCLVIAFSRYGRIRLSRDDSPPEFSNFSWIAMMFSAGMGIGLIFYGVGEPVSHYLSPPPSSGAEPQSHGAASAA
;
A
#
# COMPACT_ATOMS: atom_id res chain seq x y z
N MET A 1 21.33 -8.08 -14.12
CA MET A 1 20.31 -7.36 -13.33
C MET A 1 19.72 -8.25 -12.23
N VAL A 2 19.21 -9.43 -12.57
CA VAL A 2 18.67 -10.40 -11.57
C VAL A 2 19.70 -10.85 -10.53
N THR A 3 20.96 -11.07 -10.94
CA THR A 3 22.04 -11.48 -10.04
C THR A 3 22.37 -10.45 -8.96
N VAL A 4 22.37 -9.16 -9.32
CA VAL A 4 22.63 -8.07 -8.36
C VAL A 4 21.51 -7.97 -7.33
N GLY A 5 20.26 -8.08 -7.77
CA GLY A 5 19.11 -8.10 -6.86
C GLY A 5 19.14 -9.32 -5.91
N ALA A 6 19.46 -10.50 -6.44
CA ALA A 6 19.56 -11.72 -5.64
C ALA A 6 20.66 -11.63 -4.58
N VAL A 7 21.85 -11.11 -4.95
CA VAL A 7 22.95 -10.90 -3.99
C VAL A 7 22.56 -9.88 -2.91
N GLY A 8 21.87 -8.80 -3.28
CA GLY A 8 21.38 -7.80 -2.33
C GLY A 8 20.40 -8.40 -1.31
N ILE A 9 19.42 -9.18 -1.78
CA ILE A 9 18.43 -9.84 -0.91
C ILE A 9 19.13 -10.82 0.03
N ILE A 10 20.02 -11.68 -0.50
CA ILE A 10 20.77 -12.64 0.32
C ILE A 10 21.61 -11.92 1.38
N GLY A 11 22.27 -10.81 1.01
CA GLY A 11 23.05 -10.00 1.94
C GLY A 11 22.23 -9.47 3.11
N ILE A 12 21.04 -8.91 2.84
CA ILE A 12 20.13 -8.40 3.88
C ILE A 12 19.64 -9.55 4.77
N VAL A 13 19.27 -10.68 4.17
CA VAL A 13 18.82 -11.86 4.93
C VAL A 13 19.91 -12.39 5.85
N LEU A 14 21.16 -12.48 5.37
CA LEU A 14 22.30 -12.92 6.19
C LEU A 14 22.58 -11.92 7.31
N TRP A 15 22.50 -10.62 7.03
CA TRP A 15 22.68 -9.59 8.06
C TRP A 15 21.61 -9.69 9.15
N ALA A 16 20.33 -9.83 8.78
CA ALA A 16 19.24 -10.02 9.73
C ALA A 16 19.35 -11.33 10.53
N ALA A 17 19.88 -12.40 9.92
CA ALA A 17 20.03 -13.69 10.59
C ALA A 17 21.12 -13.69 11.67
N PHE A 18 22.29 -13.12 11.36
CA PHE A 18 23.48 -13.16 12.22
C PHE A 18 23.66 -11.93 13.12
N GLY A 19 23.03 -10.79 12.78
CA GLY A 19 23.20 -9.52 13.48
C GLY A 19 21.87 -8.87 13.85
N LYS A 20 21.00 -9.62 14.54
CA LYS A 20 19.64 -9.18 14.91
C LYS A 20 19.62 -7.81 15.57
N ASP A 21 20.40 -7.62 16.63
CA ASP A 21 20.41 -6.37 17.41
C ASP A 21 20.83 -5.16 16.56
N THR A 22 21.83 -5.33 15.70
CA THR A 22 22.31 -4.29 14.79
C THR A 22 21.30 -3.98 13.69
N PHE A 23 20.63 -5.01 13.17
CA PHE A 23 19.60 -4.88 12.15
C PHE A 23 18.33 -4.18 12.69
N GLU A 24 17.91 -4.55 13.90
CA GLU A 24 16.80 -3.93 14.62
C GLU A 24 17.10 -2.46 14.90
N SER A 25 18.25 -2.15 15.49
CA SER A 25 18.68 -0.76 15.75
C SER A 25 18.73 0.07 14.47
N ALA A 26 19.22 -0.50 13.37
CA ALA A 26 19.25 0.19 12.08
C ALA A 26 17.85 0.43 11.51
N SER A 27 16.94 -0.54 11.65
CA SER A 27 15.55 -0.42 11.17
C SER A 27 14.76 0.60 11.99
N ASP A 28 14.92 0.59 13.31
CA ASP A 28 14.29 1.53 14.24
C ASP A 28 14.79 2.97 14.07
N ALA A 29 16.02 3.16 13.59
CA ALA A 29 16.51 4.48 13.20
C ALA A 29 16.06 4.89 11.79
N ALA A 30 16.04 3.94 10.84
CA ALA A 30 15.73 4.21 9.45
C ALA A 30 14.26 4.56 9.22
N LEU A 31 13.32 3.82 9.83
CA LEU A 31 11.89 4.05 9.61
C LEU A 31 11.44 5.46 10.04
N PRO A 32 11.72 5.94 11.26
CA PRO A 32 11.38 7.31 11.65
C PRO A 32 12.11 8.36 10.82
N TRP A 33 13.35 8.11 10.40
CA TRP A 33 14.07 9.02 9.52
C TRP A 33 13.39 9.16 8.15
N VAL A 34 12.96 8.04 7.54
CA VAL A 34 12.22 8.06 6.28
C VAL A 34 10.88 8.75 6.46
N LEU A 35 10.12 8.42 7.50
CA LEU A 35 8.83 9.05 7.76
C LEU A 35 8.97 10.55 8.04
N GLY A 36 9.97 10.96 8.82
CA GLY A 36 10.20 12.38 9.13
C GLY A 36 10.59 13.22 7.92
N ASN A 37 11.29 12.65 6.94
CA ASN A 37 11.79 13.41 5.77
C ASN A 37 10.95 13.23 4.51
N PHE A 38 10.32 12.06 4.32
CA PHE A 38 9.69 11.66 3.07
C PHE A 38 8.19 11.32 3.19
N ALA A 39 7.58 11.33 4.39
CA ALA A 39 6.14 11.01 4.52
C ALA A 39 5.26 11.90 3.64
N TRP A 40 5.57 13.20 3.55
CA TRP A 40 4.84 14.14 2.70
C TRP A 40 4.86 13.72 1.22
N LEU A 41 5.96 13.14 0.75
CA LEU A 41 6.10 12.67 -0.62
C LEU A 41 5.19 11.47 -0.88
N PHE A 42 5.06 10.55 0.08
CA PHE A 42 4.15 9.39 -0.05
C PHE A 42 2.69 9.83 -0.17
N VAL A 43 2.26 10.80 0.64
CA VAL A 43 0.89 11.34 0.60
C VAL A 43 0.62 12.04 -0.73
N ILE A 44 1.50 12.97 -1.13
CA ILE A 44 1.33 13.70 -2.40
C ILE A 44 1.39 12.74 -3.59
N ALA A 45 2.29 11.76 -3.59
CA ALA A 45 2.37 10.78 -4.67
C ALA A 45 1.09 9.96 -4.80
N ALA A 46 0.50 9.50 -3.68
CA ALA A 46 -0.77 8.79 -3.68
C ALA A 46 -1.90 9.64 -4.29
N ASP A 47 -2.02 10.90 -3.86
CA ASP A 47 -3.03 11.84 -4.38
C ASP A 47 -2.80 12.14 -5.86
N VAL A 48 -1.55 12.36 -6.28
CA VAL A 48 -1.18 12.63 -7.68
C VAL A 48 -1.51 11.43 -8.55
N PHE A 49 -1.21 10.20 -8.14
CA PHE A 49 -1.57 9.01 -8.91
C PHE A 49 -3.08 8.80 -8.98
N LEU A 50 -3.82 9.08 -7.91
CA LEU A 50 -5.28 9.05 -7.93
C LEU A 50 -5.84 10.05 -8.96
N VAL A 51 -5.42 11.31 -8.87
CA VAL A 51 -5.85 12.36 -9.80
C VAL A 51 -5.43 12.02 -11.24
N LEU A 52 -4.21 11.52 -11.44
CA LEU A 52 -3.73 11.09 -12.76
C LEU A 52 -4.62 9.99 -13.36
N CYS A 53 -4.99 8.98 -12.58
CA CYS A 53 -5.89 7.92 -13.01
C CYS A 53 -7.26 8.49 -13.41
N LEU A 54 -7.83 9.40 -12.62
CA LEU A 54 -9.11 10.05 -12.93
C LEU A 54 -9.01 10.92 -14.20
N VAL A 55 -7.94 11.70 -14.35
CA VAL A 55 -7.69 12.51 -15.55
C VAL A 55 -7.58 11.61 -16.78
N ILE A 56 -6.83 10.51 -16.72
CA ILE A 56 -6.72 9.57 -17.84
C ILE A 56 -8.10 8.99 -18.17
N ALA A 57 -8.85 8.53 -17.16
CA ALA A 57 -10.17 7.92 -17.34
C ALA A 57 -11.19 8.86 -18.00
N PHE A 58 -11.22 10.15 -17.63
CA PHE A 58 -12.15 11.14 -18.19
C PHE A 58 -11.63 11.89 -19.42
N SER A 59 -10.33 11.82 -19.69
CA SER A 59 -9.74 12.45 -20.88
C SER A 59 -10.00 11.67 -22.16
N ARG A 60 -9.59 12.23 -23.30
CA ARG A 60 -9.54 11.55 -24.59
C ARG A 60 -8.75 10.23 -24.56
N TYR A 61 -7.79 10.09 -23.65
CA TYR A 61 -6.92 8.93 -23.55
C TYR A 61 -7.64 7.71 -22.96
N GLY A 62 -8.63 7.90 -22.09
CA GLY A 62 -9.44 6.80 -21.54
C GLY A 62 -10.32 6.09 -22.59
N ARG A 63 -10.52 6.70 -23.77
CA ARG A 63 -11.25 6.09 -24.89
C ARG A 63 -10.38 5.17 -25.75
N ILE A 64 -9.06 5.18 -25.53
CA ILE A 64 -8.13 4.36 -26.29
C ILE A 64 -8.23 2.91 -25.79
N ARG A 65 -8.51 1.99 -26.70
CA ARG A 65 -8.54 0.56 -26.39
C ARG A 65 -7.11 0.03 -26.36
N LEU A 66 -6.72 -0.61 -25.27
CA LEU A 66 -5.42 -1.29 -25.14
C LEU A 66 -5.45 -2.67 -25.78
N SER A 67 -5.79 -2.71 -27.07
CA SER A 67 -5.90 -3.92 -27.87
C SER A 67 -5.38 -3.64 -29.28
N ARG A 68 -5.17 -4.69 -30.09
CA ARG A 68 -5.06 -4.48 -31.54
C ARG A 68 -6.36 -3.86 -32.04
N ASP A 69 -6.29 -2.98 -33.05
CA ASP A 69 -7.34 -2.02 -33.46
C ASP A 69 -8.77 -2.59 -33.59
N ASP A 70 -8.87 -3.90 -33.75
CA ASP A 70 -10.04 -4.69 -34.12
C ASP A 70 -10.18 -6.01 -33.33
N SER A 71 -9.36 -6.22 -32.30
CA SER A 71 -9.47 -7.39 -31.42
C SER A 71 -10.52 -7.20 -30.30
N PRO A 72 -11.42 -8.17 -30.08
CA PRO A 72 -12.34 -8.14 -28.94
C PRO A 72 -11.59 -8.39 -27.62
N PRO A 73 -12.16 -8.00 -26.46
CA PRO A 73 -11.60 -8.34 -25.16
C PRO A 73 -11.44 -9.86 -25.00
N GLU A 74 -10.29 -10.31 -24.49
CA GLU A 74 -10.00 -11.74 -24.27
C GLU A 74 -10.89 -12.36 -23.17
N PHE A 75 -11.30 -11.56 -22.19
CA PHE A 75 -12.12 -11.99 -21.06
C PHE A 75 -13.47 -11.26 -21.06
N SER A 76 -14.51 -11.96 -20.60
CA SER A 76 -15.81 -11.33 -20.33
C SER A 76 -15.67 -10.25 -19.24
N ASN A 77 -16.53 -9.23 -19.25
CA ASN A 77 -16.50 -8.18 -18.23
C ASN A 77 -16.60 -8.75 -16.80
N PHE A 78 -17.39 -9.80 -16.59
CA PHE A 78 -17.52 -10.44 -15.29
C PHE A 78 -16.22 -11.14 -14.87
N SER A 79 -15.61 -11.92 -15.77
CA SER A 79 -14.33 -12.59 -15.52
C SER A 79 -13.21 -11.57 -15.25
N TRP A 80 -13.18 -10.47 -15.99
CA TRP A 80 -12.20 -9.40 -15.81
C TRP A 80 -12.32 -8.71 -14.43
N ILE A 81 -13.54 -8.37 -14.01
CA ILE A 81 -13.79 -7.80 -12.68
C ILE A 81 -13.37 -8.79 -11.58
N ALA A 82 -13.72 -10.07 -11.74
CA ALA A 82 -13.34 -11.10 -10.78
C ALA A 82 -11.80 -11.25 -10.65
N MET A 83 -11.07 -11.17 -11.77
CA MET A 83 -9.60 -11.18 -11.77
C MET A 83 -9.01 -9.98 -11.05
N MET A 84 -9.54 -8.77 -11.27
CA MET A 84 -9.09 -7.57 -10.55
C MET A 84 -9.33 -7.67 -9.04
N PHE A 85 -10.47 -8.22 -8.62
CA PHE A 85 -10.76 -8.46 -7.21
C PHE A 85 -9.83 -9.51 -6.60
N SER A 86 -9.58 -10.61 -7.33
CA SER A 86 -8.63 -11.64 -6.90
C SER A 86 -7.20 -11.13 -6.80
N ALA A 87 -6.78 -10.21 -7.67
CA ALA A 87 -5.46 -9.60 -7.60
C ALA A 87 -5.33 -8.60 -6.44
N GLY A 88 -6.43 -7.91 -6.08
CA GLY A 88 -6.46 -6.91 -5.02
C GLY A 88 -6.63 -7.46 -3.61
N MET A 89 -7.35 -8.58 -3.43
CA MET A 89 -7.56 -9.20 -2.12
C MET A 89 -6.32 -9.98 -1.64
N GLY A 90 -5.38 -9.26 -1.03
CA GLY A 90 -4.16 -9.84 -0.45
C GLY A 90 -4.29 -10.23 1.03
N ILE A 91 -3.21 -10.80 1.58
CA ILE A 91 -3.10 -11.13 3.02
C ILE A 91 -3.30 -9.92 3.93
N GLY A 92 -3.04 -8.71 3.42
CA GLY A 92 -3.25 -7.46 4.13
C GLY A 92 -4.69 -7.29 4.64
N LEU A 93 -5.71 -7.70 3.87
CA LEU A 93 -7.10 -7.61 4.33
C LEU A 93 -7.39 -8.55 5.51
N ILE A 94 -6.79 -9.75 5.52
CA ILE A 94 -7.01 -10.72 6.60
C ILE A 94 -6.32 -10.24 7.88
N PHE A 95 -5.13 -9.64 7.76
CA PHE A 95 -4.35 -9.18 8.90
C PHE A 95 -4.85 -7.84 9.45
N TYR A 96 -5.03 -6.84 8.58
CA TYR A 96 -5.38 -5.48 8.97
C TYR A 96 -6.89 -5.20 8.93
N GLY A 97 -7.71 -6.05 8.30
CA GLY A 97 -9.16 -5.81 8.21
C GLY A 97 -9.88 -5.76 9.56
N VAL A 98 -9.34 -6.42 10.59
CA VAL A 98 -9.77 -6.26 11.99
C VAL A 98 -8.71 -5.55 12.82
N GLY A 99 -7.42 -5.77 12.51
CA GLY A 99 -6.32 -5.22 13.28
C GLY A 99 -6.24 -3.68 13.28
N GLU A 100 -6.48 -3.04 12.13
CA GLU A 100 -6.44 -1.58 12.01
C GLU A 100 -7.60 -0.89 12.73
N PRO A 101 -8.88 -1.31 12.57
CA PRO A 101 -9.96 -0.71 13.34
C PRO A 101 -9.79 -0.88 14.86
N VAL A 102 -9.35 -2.06 15.31
CA VAL A 102 -9.10 -2.29 16.74
C VAL A 102 -7.94 -1.42 17.25
N SER A 103 -6.88 -1.25 16.45
CA SER A 103 -5.76 -0.39 16.84
C SER A 103 -6.16 1.08 16.92
N HIS A 104 -6.96 1.57 15.98
CA HIS A 104 -7.51 2.93 16.02
C HIS A 104 -8.53 3.14 17.14
N TYR A 105 -9.30 2.10 17.51
CA TYR A 105 -10.16 2.17 18.67
C TYR A 105 -9.38 2.30 20.00
N LEU A 106 -8.27 1.55 20.13
CA LEU A 106 -7.41 1.56 21.31
C LEU A 106 -6.46 2.77 21.35
N SER A 107 -6.08 3.31 20.20
CA SER A 107 -5.17 4.44 20.05
C SER A 107 -5.62 5.31 18.87
N PRO A 108 -6.62 6.18 19.10
CA PRO A 108 -7.20 7.01 18.04
C PRO A 108 -6.14 7.94 17.41
N PRO A 109 -6.25 8.21 16.09
CA PRO A 109 -5.37 9.18 15.45
C PRO A 109 -5.42 10.54 16.17
N PRO A 110 -4.30 11.23 16.37
CA PRO A 110 -4.28 12.51 17.11
C PRO A 110 -5.22 13.58 16.55
N SER A 111 -5.50 13.53 15.24
CA SER A 111 -6.44 14.43 14.56
C SER A 111 -7.92 14.18 14.88
N SER A 112 -8.27 13.04 15.48
CA SER A 112 -9.65 12.66 15.80
C SER A 112 -10.19 13.32 17.06
N GLY A 113 -9.31 13.72 17.99
CA GLY A 113 -9.71 14.27 19.30
C GLY A 113 -10.52 13.30 20.18
N ALA A 114 -10.58 12.02 19.82
CA ALA A 114 -11.34 11.01 20.55
C ALA A 114 -10.51 10.38 21.67
N GLU A 115 -11.14 10.19 22.83
CA GLU A 115 -10.55 9.41 23.92
C GLU A 115 -10.48 7.92 23.53
N PRO A 116 -9.39 7.21 23.86
CA PRO A 116 -9.27 5.78 23.65
C PRO A 116 -10.46 5.00 24.19
N GLN A 117 -10.92 3.98 23.47
CA GLN A 117 -12.03 3.10 23.87
C GLN A 117 -13.36 3.82 24.11
N SER A 118 -13.54 5.04 23.60
CA SER A 118 -14.80 5.77 23.67
C SER A 118 -15.70 5.46 22.47
N HIS A 119 -16.98 5.81 22.58
CA HIS A 119 -17.89 5.81 21.44
C HIS A 119 -17.38 6.68 20.28
N GLY A 120 -16.68 7.79 20.58
CA GLY A 120 -16.07 8.64 19.56
C GLY A 120 -14.92 7.96 18.81
N ALA A 121 -14.10 7.17 19.52
CA ALA A 121 -13.05 6.36 18.90
C ALA A 121 -13.63 5.25 18.03
N ALA A 122 -14.73 4.61 18.45
CA ALA A 122 -15.40 3.58 17.66
C ALA A 122 -16.01 4.10 16.34
N SER A 123 -16.42 5.37 16.30
CA SER A 123 -16.92 6.00 15.06
C SER A 123 -15.82 6.51 14.14
N ALA A 124 -14.59 6.64 14.64
CA ALA A 124 -13.44 7.17 13.92
C ALA A 124 -12.43 6.08 13.50
N ALA A 125 -12.67 4.84 13.91
CA ALA A 125 -11.91 3.64 13.57
C ALA A 125 -12.59 2.88 12.42
#